data_AF-A0A2J8T2K2-F1
#
_entry.id   AF-A0A2J8T2K2-F1
#
_cell.length_a   1.000
_cell.length_b   1.000
_cell.length_c   1.000
_cell.angle_alpha   90.00
_cell.angle_beta   90.00
_cell.angle_gamma   90.00
#
_symmetry.space_group_name_H-M   'P 1'
#
loop_
_entity.id
_entity.type
_entity.pdbx_description
1 polymer ?
#
loop_
_entity_poly.entity_id
_entity_poly.type
_entity_poly.pdbx_seq_one_letter_code
_entity_poly.pdbx_strand_id
1 'polypeptide(L)'
;MQQMSTYKRATLDEEDLVDSLSEGDAYPNGLQVNFHSPRSGQRCWAARTQVEKRLVVLVALLVAGLVACLAALGIQYQTRSPSVCLSEACVSVTSSILSSMDPTVDPCHDFFSYACGGWIKANPVPDGHSRWGT
;
A
#
# COMPACT_ATOMS: atom_id res chain seq x y z
N MET A 1 26.65 -4.85 -70.51
CA MET A 1 26.60 -5.68 -69.28
C MET A 1 25.14 -5.83 -68.88
N GLN A 2 24.75 -6.98 -68.32
CA GLN A 2 23.36 -7.47 -68.38
C GLN A 2 22.33 -6.62 -67.62
N GLN A 3 21.12 -6.59 -68.19
CA GLN A 3 19.93 -6.06 -67.52
C GLN A 3 19.43 -7.00 -66.44
N MET A 4 18.88 -6.41 -65.38
CA MET A 4 17.81 -7.05 -64.62
C MET A 4 16.52 -7.02 -65.45
N SER A 5 15.78 -8.13 -65.50
CA SER A 5 14.47 -8.23 -64.83
C SER A 5 13.50 -9.21 -65.51
N THR A 6 12.76 -9.90 -64.64
CA THR A 6 11.41 -10.45 -64.85
C THR A 6 11.24 -11.81 -65.55
N TYR A 7 10.46 -12.63 -64.85
CA TYR A 7 9.45 -13.56 -65.36
C TYR A 7 9.88 -14.94 -65.87
N LYS A 8 9.69 -15.95 -64.99
CA LYS A 8 8.55 -16.85 -65.20
C LYS A 8 7.96 -17.34 -63.88
N ARG A 9 6.64 -17.21 -63.73
CA ARG A 9 5.84 -18.05 -62.81
C ARG A 9 5.67 -19.42 -63.48
N ALA A 10 5.75 -20.48 -62.71
CA ALA A 10 5.20 -21.78 -63.09
C ALA A 10 4.50 -22.38 -61.86
N THR A 11 3.20 -22.61 -61.97
CA THR A 11 2.41 -23.42 -61.03
C THR A 11 1.51 -24.31 -61.87
N LEU A 12 2.03 -25.46 -62.25
CA LEU A 12 1.27 -26.66 -62.64
C LEU A 12 2.26 -27.81 -62.69
N ASP A 13 1.82 -28.99 -62.27
CA ASP A 13 2.42 -30.26 -62.65
C ASP A 13 2.61 -30.30 -64.17
N GLU A 14 3.84 -30.56 -64.61
CA GLU A 14 4.15 -31.63 -65.55
C GLU A 14 5.63 -31.99 -65.34
N GLU A 15 5.86 -33.28 -65.25
CA GLU A 15 7.11 -33.97 -64.99
C GLU A 15 8.41 -33.40 -65.60
N ASP A 16 9.44 -33.36 -64.77
CA ASP A 16 10.82 -33.68 -65.18
C ASP A 16 11.22 -34.92 -64.32
N LEU A 17 11.75 -36.04 -64.82
CA LEU A 17 12.67 -36.30 -65.94
C LEU A 17 14.09 -35.72 -65.74
N VAL A 18 14.26 -34.70 -64.88
CA VAL A 18 15.47 -33.88 -64.61
C VAL A 18 15.31 -33.21 -63.22
N ASP A 19 16.32 -32.76 -62.47
CA ASP A 19 17.48 -33.53 -62.00
C ASP A 19 17.81 -33.09 -60.54
N SER A 20 18.68 -33.89 -59.93
CA SER A 20 19.51 -33.80 -58.72
C SER A 20 20.08 -32.40 -58.35
N LEU A 21 20.62 -32.09 -57.15
CA LEU A 21 21.54 -32.78 -56.22
C LEU A 21 21.38 -32.18 -54.79
N SER A 22 21.43 -32.96 -53.70
CA SER A 22 22.61 -33.44 -52.93
C SER A 22 23.23 -32.41 -51.96
N GLU A 23 23.54 -32.83 -50.73
CA GLU A 23 24.91 -32.95 -50.17
C GLU A 23 24.84 -33.25 -48.65
N GLY A 24 25.93 -33.77 -48.07
CA GLY A 24 26.12 -33.81 -46.63
C GLY A 24 27.60 -33.78 -46.27
N ASP A 25 27.94 -33.13 -45.15
CA ASP A 25 29.18 -33.38 -44.38
C ASP A 25 29.13 -32.66 -43.01
N ALA A 26 29.97 -33.07 -42.06
CA ALA A 26 29.84 -32.72 -40.64
C ALA A 26 31.07 -31.98 -40.06
N TYR A 27 30.87 -31.06 -39.09
CA TYR A 27 31.76 -30.67 -37.97
C TYR A 27 30.97 -29.70 -37.03
N PRO A 28 31.37 -29.41 -35.77
CA PRO A 28 30.45 -29.63 -34.65
C PRO A 28 30.27 -28.43 -33.69
N ASN A 29 29.58 -28.69 -32.56
CA ASN A 29 29.53 -27.81 -31.37
C ASN A 29 28.69 -26.53 -31.48
N GLY A 30 27.50 -26.61 -32.09
CA GLY A 30 26.44 -25.64 -31.84
C GLY A 30 25.86 -25.82 -30.43
N LEU A 31 26.26 -24.94 -29.48
CA LEU A 31 25.74 -24.92 -28.12
C LEU A 31 24.24 -24.53 -28.09
N GLN A 32 23.35 -25.52 -28.19
CA GLN A 32 21.93 -25.31 -27.93
C GLN A 32 21.67 -25.17 -26.43
N VAL A 33 21.71 -23.94 -25.93
CA VAL A 33 21.08 -23.58 -24.64
C VAL A 33 19.56 -23.64 -24.77
N ASN A 34 19.03 -24.85 -24.75
CA ASN A 34 17.59 -25.10 -24.74
C ASN A 34 17.02 -24.70 -23.38
N PHE A 35 16.64 -23.43 -23.24
CA PHE A 35 15.90 -22.92 -22.09
C PHE A 35 14.48 -23.49 -22.09
N HIS A 36 14.35 -24.74 -21.65
CA HIS A 36 13.08 -25.29 -21.19
C HIS A 36 12.60 -24.46 -19.99
N SER A 37 11.71 -23.50 -20.25
CA SER A 37 10.99 -22.73 -19.23
C SER A 37 10.43 -23.68 -18.18
N PRO A 38 10.90 -23.62 -16.92
CA PRO A 38 10.36 -24.49 -15.90
C PRO A 38 8.98 -23.98 -15.49
N ARG A 39 7.93 -24.55 -16.08
CA ARG A 39 6.60 -24.69 -15.44
C ARG A 39 6.73 -25.63 -14.22
N SER A 40 7.59 -25.31 -13.25
CA SER A 40 7.91 -26.15 -12.09
C SER A 40 7.32 -25.65 -10.77
N GLY A 41 6.75 -24.43 -10.73
CA GLY A 41 6.03 -23.92 -9.56
C GLY A 41 4.89 -24.84 -9.07
N GLN A 42 4.32 -25.67 -9.96
CA GLN A 42 3.26 -26.62 -9.63
C GLN A 42 3.75 -28.00 -9.13
N ARG A 43 5.05 -28.34 -9.20
CA ARG A 43 5.54 -29.71 -8.89
C ARG A 43 6.38 -29.85 -7.63
N CYS A 44 6.81 -28.77 -6.97
CA CYS A 44 7.47 -28.84 -5.66
C CYS A 44 6.57 -29.38 -4.52
N TRP A 45 5.24 -29.39 -4.72
CA TRP A 45 4.24 -29.80 -3.71
C TRP A 45 3.95 -31.31 -3.68
N ALA A 46 4.42 -32.07 -4.67
CA ALA A 46 4.13 -33.50 -4.78
C ALA A 46 4.90 -34.36 -3.75
N ALA A 47 6.14 -33.99 -3.45
CA ALA A 47 7.05 -34.77 -2.60
C ALA A 47 6.99 -34.45 -1.09
N ARG A 48 6.25 -33.41 -0.67
CA ARG A 48 6.09 -33.03 0.73
C ARG A 48 5.22 -34.04 1.49
N THR A 49 5.64 -34.36 2.71
CA THR A 49 4.99 -35.32 3.62
C THR A 49 3.60 -34.83 4.03
N GLN A 50 2.74 -35.77 4.48
CA GLN A 50 1.39 -35.45 4.95
C GLN A 50 1.39 -34.50 6.17
N VAL A 51 2.45 -34.55 6.99
CA VAL A 51 2.62 -33.66 8.16
C VAL A 51 2.87 -32.23 7.72
N GLU A 52 3.75 -32.01 6.73
CA GLU A 52 4.03 -30.66 6.20
C GLU A 52 2.80 -30.04 5.55
N LYS A 53 2.00 -30.82 4.82
CA LYS A 53 0.74 -30.33 4.22
C LYS A 53 -0.26 -29.91 5.30
N ARG A 54 -0.41 -30.71 6.37
CA ARG A 54 -1.25 -30.35 7.53
C ARG A 54 -0.72 -29.11 8.24
N LEU A 55 0.58 -28.99 8.44
CA LEU A 55 1.22 -27.83 9.08
C LEU A 55 0.99 -26.55 8.26
N VAL A 56 1.17 -26.59 6.93
CA VAL A 56 0.90 -25.45 6.05
C VAL A 56 -0.56 -25.03 6.11
N VAL A 57 -1.51 -25.96 6.12
CA VAL A 57 -2.95 -25.64 6.27
C VAL A 57 -3.24 -25.01 7.64
N LEU A 58 -2.70 -25.56 8.73
CA LEU A 58 -2.87 -25.00 10.08
C LEU A 58 -2.28 -23.58 10.19
N VAL A 59 -1.08 -23.36 9.66
CA VAL A 59 -0.44 -22.04 9.63
C VAL A 59 -1.27 -21.06 8.78
N ALA A 60 -1.77 -21.48 7.61
CA ALA A 60 -2.63 -20.64 6.77
C ALA A 60 -3.93 -20.24 7.49
N LEU A 61 -4.56 -21.16 8.23
CA LEU A 61 -5.75 -20.88 9.04
C LEU A 61 -5.46 -19.92 10.20
N LEU A 62 -4.33 -20.10 10.90
CA LEU A 62 -3.90 -19.19 11.97
C LEU A 62 -3.60 -17.78 11.43
N VAL A 63 -2.92 -17.67 10.28
CA VAL A 63 -2.65 -16.39 9.61
C VAL A 63 -3.96 -15.74 9.17
N ALA A 64 -4.89 -16.49 8.56
CA ALA A 64 -6.20 -15.97 8.18
C ALA A 64 -7.01 -15.47 9.40
N GLY A 65 -6.96 -16.20 10.52
CA GLY A 65 -7.58 -15.78 11.78
C GLY A 65 -6.97 -14.50 12.34
N LEU A 66 -5.64 -14.39 12.37
CA LEU A 66 -4.93 -13.17 12.79
C LEU A 66 -5.25 -11.98 11.89
N VAL A 67 -5.28 -12.17 10.57
CA VAL A 67 -5.67 -11.12 9.61
C VAL A 67 -7.13 -10.69 9.83
N ALA A 68 -8.04 -11.62 10.06
CA ALA A 68 -9.44 -11.30 10.38
C ALA A 68 -9.58 -10.52 11.69
N CYS A 69 -8.83 -10.89 12.74
CA CYS A 69 -8.79 -10.14 14.00
C CYS A 69 -8.22 -8.73 13.82
N LEU A 70 -7.13 -8.57 13.07
CA LEU A 70 -6.54 -7.26 12.79
C LEU A 70 -7.46 -6.39 11.94
N ALA A 71 -8.16 -6.96 10.95
CA ALA A 71 -9.17 -6.26 10.16
C ALA A 71 -10.35 -5.81 11.03
N ALA A 72 -10.86 -6.68 11.91
CA ALA A 72 -11.93 -6.32 12.85
C ALA A 72 -11.51 -5.20 13.82
N LEU A 73 -10.30 -5.26 14.36
CA LEU A 73 -9.74 -4.22 15.22
C LEU A 73 -9.51 -2.90 14.47
N GLY A 74 -9.04 -2.96 13.23
CA GLY A 74 -8.88 -1.78 12.36
C GLY A 74 -10.21 -1.10 12.04
N ILE A 75 -11.25 -1.89 11.74
CA ILE A 75 -12.62 -1.38 11.55
C ILE A 75 -13.13 -0.71 12.84
N GLN A 76 -12.98 -1.35 14.00
CA GLN A 76 -13.37 -0.78 15.30
C GLN A 76 -12.61 0.50 15.66
N TYR A 77 -11.33 0.59 15.28
CA TYR A 77 -10.53 1.80 15.47
C TYR A 77 -11.01 2.92 14.53
N GLN A 78 -11.34 2.59 13.28
CA GLN A 78 -11.79 3.57 12.28
C GLN A 78 -13.20 4.10 12.54
N THR A 79 -14.10 3.29 13.14
CA THR A 79 -15.43 3.74 13.58
C THR A 79 -15.39 4.51 14.90
N ARG A 80 -14.33 4.34 15.72
CA ARG A 80 -13.98 5.27 16.80
C ARG A 80 -13.33 6.53 16.25
N SER A 81 -14.15 7.38 15.64
CA SER A 81 -13.79 8.80 15.45
C SER A 81 -13.25 9.37 16.77
N PRO A 82 -12.12 10.11 16.79
CA PRO A 82 -11.66 10.76 18.00
C PRO A 82 -12.75 11.74 18.48
N SER A 83 -13.16 11.62 19.74
CA SER A 83 -14.23 12.44 20.32
C SER A 83 -13.83 13.89 20.61
N VAL A 84 -12.65 14.31 20.15
CA VAL A 84 -12.03 15.61 20.40
C VAL A 84 -11.43 16.16 19.12
N CYS A 85 -11.53 17.47 18.94
CA CYS A 85 -10.90 18.17 17.82
C CYS A 85 -9.39 18.36 18.11
N LEU A 86 -8.53 17.84 17.23
CA LEU A 86 -7.07 17.98 17.32
C LEU A 86 -6.49 18.88 16.22
N SER A 87 -7.30 19.77 15.64
CA SER A 87 -6.77 20.81 14.74
C SER A 87 -5.99 21.85 15.55
N GLU A 88 -5.02 22.51 14.91
CA GLU A 88 -4.24 23.58 15.52
C GLU A 88 -5.12 24.69 16.11
N ALA A 89 -6.18 25.09 15.38
CA ALA A 89 -7.15 26.05 15.84
C ALA A 89 -7.88 25.60 17.12
N CYS A 90 -8.31 24.33 17.19
CA CYS A 90 -8.95 23.78 18.38
C CYS A 90 -7.99 23.76 19.58
N VAL A 91 -6.73 23.38 19.40
CA VAL A 91 -5.71 23.39 20.46
C VAL A 91 -5.43 24.81 20.96
N SER A 92 -5.24 25.76 20.06
CA SER A 92 -4.96 27.18 20.37
C SER A 92 -6.12 27.88 21.11
N VAL A 93 -7.37 27.63 20.68
CA VAL A 93 -8.56 28.14 21.38
C VAL A 93 -8.69 27.48 22.75
N THR A 94 -8.49 26.16 22.85
CA THR A 94 -8.60 25.42 24.12
C THR A 94 -7.56 25.88 25.14
N SER A 95 -6.31 26.13 24.72
CA SER A 95 -5.28 26.67 25.62
C SER A 95 -5.61 28.07 26.12
N SER A 96 -6.20 28.92 25.27
CA SER A 96 -6.60 30.29 25.63
C SER A 96 -7.79 30.31 26.61
N ILE A 97 -8.72 29.37 26.46
CA ILE A 97 -9.81 29.15 27.43
C ILE A 97 -9.22 28.66 28.76
N LEU A 98 -8.35 27.64 28.73
CA LEU A 98 -7.77 27.05 29.94
C LEU A 98 -6.88 28.02 30.73
N SER A 99 -6.17 28.95 30.07
CA SER A 99 -5.41 30.00 30.75
C SER A 99 -6.29 31.09 31.38
N SER A 100 -7.53 31.24 30.92
CA SER A 100 -8.46 32.25 31.42
C SER A 100 -9.27 31.76 32.62
N MET A 101 -9.56 30.46 32.68
CA MET A 101 -10.33 29.83 33.75
C MET A 101 -9.56 29.71 35.07
N ASP A 102 -10.30 29.67 36.17
CA ASP A 102 -9.82 29.29 37.50
C ASP A 102 -10.58 28.06 38.02
N PRO A 103 -10.00 26.85 37.91
CA PRO A 103 -10.66 25.61 38.31
C PRO A 103 -10.75 25.42 39.84
N THR A 104 -10.28 26.38 40.65
CA THR A 104 -10.43 26.32 42.11
C THR A 104 -11.78 26.87 42.62
N VAL A 105 -12.54 27.53 41.74
CA VAL A 105 -13.88 28.07 42.03
C VAL A 105 -14.96 27.08 41.57
N ASP A 106 -16.03 26.93 42.33
CA ASP A 106 -17.20 26.15 41.88
C ASP A 106 -18.00 26.95 40.82
N PRO A 107 -18.10 26.47 39.56
CA PRO A 107 -18.88 27.15 38.51
C PRO A 107 -20.37 27.25 38.83
N CYS A 108 -20.92 26.39 39.70
CA CYS A 108 -22.31 26.48 40.16
C CYS A 108 -22.53 27.60 41.19
N HIS A 109 -21.47 28.14 41.79
CA HIS A 109 -21.53 29.23 42.75
C HIS A 109 -21.11 30.57 42.14
N ASP A 110 -19.97 30.60 41.43
CA ASP A 110 -19.49 31.78 40.70
C ASP A 110 -18.84 31.36 39.37
N PHE A 111 -19.68 31.31 38.33
CA PHE A 111 -19.22 31.03 36.97
C PHE A 111 -18.28 32.12 36.41
N PHE A 112 -18.39 33.38 36.86
CA PHE A 112 -17.53 34.45 36.36
C PHE A 112 -16.09 34.28 36.87
N SER A 113 -15.91 34.05 38.17
CA SER A 113 -14.59 33.77 38.73
C SER A 113 -14.03 32.44 38.21
N TYR A 114 -14.87 31.41 38.01
CA TYR A 114 -14.44 30.17 37.35
C TYR A 114 -14.00 30.39 35.89
N ALA A 115 -14.71 31.20 35.10
CA ALA A 115 -14.42 31.39 33.68
C ALA A 115 -13.28 32.37 33.39
N CYS A 116 -13.12 33.41 34.23
CA CYS A 116 -12.22 34.55 33.98
C CYS A 116 -11.17 34.78 35.08
N GLY A 117 -11.22 34.05 36.20
CA GLY A 117 -10.35 34.29 37.36
C GLY A 117 -8.86 34.11 37.06
N GLY A 118 -8.50 33.17 36.18
CA GLY A 118 -7.13 33.00 35.69
C GLY A 118 -6.68 34.20 34.85
N TRP A 119 -7.54 34.70 33.96
CA TRP A 119 -7.25 35.88 33.15
C TRP A 119 -7.03 37.12 34.01
N ILE A 120 -7.91 37.38 34.99
CA ILE A 120 -7.83 38.54 35.89
C ILE A 120 -6.52 38.52 36.70
N LYS A 121 -6.09 37.34 37.17
CA LYS A 121 -4.82 37.16 37.89
C LYS A 121 -3.60 37.44 37.00
N ALA A 122 -3.68 37.13 35.71
CA ALA A 122 -2.58 37.32 34.75
C ALA A 122 -2.53 38.71 34.10
N ASN A 123 -3.64 39.45 34.08
CA ASN A 123 -3.81 40.70 33.32
C ASN A 123 -4.26 41.87 34.22
N PRO A 124 -3.37 42.42 35.08
CA PRO A 124 -3.65 43.66 35.80
C PRO A 124 -3.87 44.81 34.81
N VAL A 125 -4.72 45.78 35.19
CA VAL A 125 -5.03 46.95 34.35
C VAL A 125 -3.76 47.77 34.12
N PRO A 126 -3.31 47.99 32.87
CA PRO A 126 -2.13 48.80 32.59
C PRO A 126 -2.33 50.28 32.92
N ASP A 127 -1.23 51.00 33.17
CA ASP A 127 -1.26 52.45 33.35
C ASP A 127 -1.94 53.16 32.18
N GLY A 128 -2.63 54.27 32.48
CA GLY A 128 -3.40 55.05 31.51
C GLY A 128 -4.73 54.43 31.07
N HIS A 129 -5.08 53.22 31.53
CA HIS A 129 -6.34 52.55 31.21
C HIS A 129 -7.26 52.50 32.44
N SER A 130 -8.55 52.77 32.24
CA SER A 130 -9.58 52.65 33.30
C SER A 130 -10.29 51.28 33.30
N ARG A 131 -10.10 50.48 32.25
CA ARG A 131 -10.63 49.12 32.08
C ARG A 131 -9.72 48.33 31.14
N TRP A 132 -9.57 47.04 31.40
CA TRP A 132 -8.86 46.09 30.55
C TRP A 132 -9.70 44.83 30.33
N GLY A 133 -9.51 44.11 29.24
CA GLY A 133 -10.30 42.94 28.86
C GLY A 133 -9.89 42.35 27.50
N THR A 134 -10.46 41.20 27.16
CA THR A 134 -10.33 40.49 25.87
C THR A 134 -11.68 40.33 25.19
#